data_AF-R7B298-F1
#
_entry.id   AF-R7B298-F1
#
_cell.length_a   1.000
_cell.length_b   1.000
_cell.length_c   1.000
_cell.angle_alpha   90.00
_cell.angle_beta   90.00
_cell.angle_gamma   90.00
#
_symmetry.space_group_name_H-M   'P 1'
#
loop_
_entity.id
_entity.type
_entity.pdbx_description
1 polymer ?
#
loop_
_entity_poly.entity_id
_entity_poly.type
_entity_poly.pdbx_seq_one_letter_code
_entity_poly.pdbx_strand_id
1 'polypeptide(L)'
;MLFNSYIFIFLFLPLALIGYFVLNRLGRNMYAKVFLLVMSLWFYGYFNYTYLAVIISSIAVNYAVVYIMRRYPGRKKFCLAAGLVFDIGMLFYFKYFDFFLTNVNAVFNLSFTMRNIVLPLGISFFTFQQISYVVDAYHGETDDESFLDYAVFVTFFPQLIAGPIVTHDELIPQIKDESRQRPDYGNLSKGLMIFAAGMFKKVIIADTFGGIVDWGFEDIAAMSSIDAFLVMFSYTMQIYFDFSAYSDMAIGIGRMFNFELPANFNSPYKSYSIIEFWRRWHMTLTRFLTKYIYFPLGGSRKGNIRTYVNIMIVFLVSGLWHGAAWTFVIWGALHGAAQCVNRAFKTQYERLHKAFQWVLTFGFINVTWIIFRASSISDVKLFINRLLRGGMSISLEIGGAFGLKELNLFEDMLHISQYTDKIKGFNMLLFFAVTFFAVLNCRNVQEQEHKLSIFNAVITVVALVWCICSLSGVATFLYFNF
;
A
#
# COMPACT_ATOMS: atom_id res chain seq x y z
N MET A 1 -4.36 2.69 14.45
CA MET A 1 -5.75 2.18 14.44
C MET A 1 -6.03 1.67 13.03
N LEU A 2 -6.97 0.75 12.82
CA LEU A 2 -7.31 0.22 11.49
C LEU A 2 -8.57 0.92 10.93
N PHE A 3 -8.59 1.25 9.64
CA PHE A 3 -9.75 1.90 9.01
C PHE A 3 -11.00 1.01 9.01
N ASN A 4 -10.80 -0.30 8.86
CA ASN A 4 -11.84 -1.33 8.94
C ASN A 4 -12.12 -1.78 10.38
N SER A 5 -12.22 -0.83 11.34
CA SER A 5 -12.55 -1.15 12.73
C SER A 5 -13.73 -0.31 13.24
N TYR A 6 -14.53 -0.89 14.14
CA TYR A 6 -15.67 -0.21 14.76
C TYR A 6 -15.27 1.11 15.43
N ILE A 7 -14.16 1.09 16.18
CA ILE A 7 -13.65 2.29 16.86
C ILE A 7 -13.24 3.38 15.86
N PHE A 8 -12.67 3.01 14.71
CA PHE A 8 -12.31 4.00 13.70
C PHE A 8 -13.56 4.64 13.08
N ILE A 9 -14.50 3.80 12.62
CA ILE A 9 -15.67 4.23 11.84
C ILE A 9 -16.65 5.03 12.70
N PHE A 10 -16.94 4.57 13.92
CA PHE A 10 -18.02 5.13 14.73
C PHE A 10 -17.56 6.14 15.78
N LEU A 11 -16.28 6.15 16.15
CA LEU A 11 -15.76 7.07 17.17
C LEU A 11 -14.70 8.01 16.60
N PHE A 12 -13.59 7.47 16.12
CA PHE A 12 -12.42 8.26 15.75
C PHE A 12 -12.69 9.21 14.57
N LEU A 13 -13.20 8.69 13.45
CA LEU A 13 -13.40 9.48 12.23
C LEU A 13 -14.45 10.59 12.41
N PRO A 14 -15.64 10.34 13.00
CA PRO A 14 -16.59 11.40 13.29
C PRO A 14 -16.01 12.48 14.22
N LEU A 15 -15.30 12.08 15.28
CA LEU A 15 -14.68 13.02 16.21
C LEU A 15 -13.62 13.88 15.52
N ALA A 16 -12.80 13.27 14.65
CA ALA A 16 -11.75 13.98 13.91
C ALA A 16 -12.33 15.02 12.94
N LEU A 17 -13.38 14.65 12.19
CA LEU A 17 -14.04 15.57 11.24
C LEU A 17 -14.78 16.69 11.96
N ILE A 18 -15.59 16.36 12.97
CA ILE A 18 -16.37 17.36 13.72
C ILE A 18 -15.43 18.33 14.41
N GLY A 19 -14.42 17.85 15.13
CA GLY A 19 -13.49 18.71 15.85
C GLY A 19 -12.71 19.64 14.92
N TYR A 20 -12.21 19.13 13.80
CA TYR A 20 -11.47 19.93 12.81
C TYR A 20 -12.34 21.05 12.22
N PHE A 21 -13.53 20.73 11.72
CA PHE A 21 -14.39 21.73 11.08
C PHE A 21 -15.06 22.68 12.07
N VAL A 22 -15.40 22.24 13.28
CA VAL A 22 -15.96 23.13 14.32
C VAL A 22 -14.92 24.16 14.75
N LEU A 23 -13.66 23.76 14.97
CA LEU A 23 -12.59 24.70 15.34
C LEU A 23 -12.33 25.73 14.22
N ASN A 24 -12.31 25.30 12.96
CA ASN A 24 -12.20 26.21 11.81
C ASN A 24 -13.40 27.15 11.71
N ARG A 25 -14.63 26.66 11.93
CA ARG A 25 -15.85 27.50 11.91
C ARG A 25 -15.82 28.58 13.00
N LEU A 26 -15.18 28.32 14.13
CA LEU A 26 -14.97 29.29 15.21
C LEU A 26 -13.82 30.28 14.93
N GLY A 27 -13.20 30.25 13.74
CA GLY A 27 -12.05 31.08 13.39
C GLY A 27 -10.75 30.68 14.10
N ARG A 28 -10.70 29.47 14.67
CA ARG A 28 -9.59 28.95 15.47
C ARG A 28 -8.69 28.03 14.65
N ASN A 29 -8.25 28.50 13.48
CA ASN A 29 -7.54 27.69 12.47
C ASN A 29 -6.27 27.01 13.02
N MET A 30 -5.50 27.71 13.85
CA MET A 30 -4.32 27.13 14.51
C MET A 30 -4.71 25.95 15.42
N TYR A 31 -5.77 26.09 16.21
CA TYR A 31 -6.24 25.02 17.08
C TYR A 31 -6.81 23.85 16.28
N ALA A 32 -7.42 24.09 15.12
CA ALA A 32 -7.87 23.02 14.23
C ALA A 32 -6.68 22.19 13.69
N LYS A 33 -5.57 22.83 13.32
CA LYS A 33 -4.33 22.14 12.92
C LYS A 33 -3.72 21.34 14.07
N VAL A 34 -3.65 21.92 15.27
CA VAL A 34 -3.18 21.21 16.48
C VAL A 34 -4.09 20.02 16.78
N PHE A 35 -5.41 20.19 16.68
CA PHE A 35 -6.37 19.11 16.87
C PHE A 35 -6.15 17.98 15.86
N LEU A 36 -5.96 18.30 14.58
CA LEU A 36 -5.67 17.31 13.54
C LEU A 36 -4.35 16.57 13.80
N LEU A 37 -3.30 17.27 14.25
CA LEU A 37 -2.03 16.67 14.66
C LEU A 37 -2.24 15.69 15.83
N VAL A 38 -2.94 16.12 16.89
CA VAL A 38 -3.21 15.29 18.07
C VAL A 38 -4.04 14.05 17.70
N MET A 39 -5.09 14.21 16.90
CA MET A 39 -5.89 13.08 16.41
C MET A 39 -5.04 12.12 15.58
N SER A 40 -4.13 12.66 14.76
CA SER A 40 -3.25 11.84 13.93
C SER A 40 -2.22 11.05 14.76
N LEU A 41 -1.63 11.68 15.78
CA LEU A 41 -0.75 11.00 16.72
C LEU A 41 -1.52 9.97 17.55
N TRP A 42 -2.77 10.24 17.96
CA TRP A 42 -3.60 9.24 18.64
C TRP A 42 -3.89 8.03 17.75
N PHE A 43 -4.25 8.26 16.48
CA PHE A 43 -4.44 7.19 15.50
C PHE A 43 -3.20 6.29 15.38
N TYR A 44 -2.03 6.92 15.31
CA TYR A 44 -0.74 6.23 15.19
C TYR A 44 -0.40 5.43 16.47
N GLY A 45 -0.46 6.09 17.62
CA GLY A 45 -0.14 5.52 18.93
C GLY A 45 -1.10 4.43 19.40
N TYR A 46 -2.27 4.29 18.76
CA TYR A 46 -3.24 3.24 19.09
C TYR A 46 -2.68 1.82 18.96
N PHE A 47 -1.74 1.59 18.04
CA PHE A 47 -1.09 0.29 17.89
C PHE A 47 -0.05 0.06 19.00
N ASN A 48 0.85 1.02 19.18
CA ASN A 48 1.84 1.02 20.24
C ASN A 48 2.28 2.46 20.55
N TYR A 49 2.03 2.91 21.79
CA TYR A 49 2.33 4.28 22.20
C TYR A 49 3.83 4.60 22.20
N THR A 50 4.70 3.59 22.33
CA THR A 50 6.17 3.80 22.29
C THR A 50 6.65 4.32 20.93
N TYR A 51 5.91 4.02 19.86
CA TYR A 51 6.24 4.52 18.51
C TYR A 51 6.05 6.03 18.38
N LEU A 52 5.29 6.66 19.29
CA LEU A 52 5.14 8.11 19.29
C LEU A 52 6.48 8.82 19.51
N ALA A 53 7.35 8.26 20.36
CA ALA A 53 8.68 8.83 20.58
C ALA A 53 9.52 8.81 19.28
N VAL A 54 9.40 7.73 18.49
CA VAL A 54 10.08 7.57 17.20
C VAL A 54 9.61 8.63 16.21
N ILE A 55 8.31 8.74 15.94
CA ILE A 55 7.81 9.69 14.94
C ILE A 55 8.01 11.15 15.37
N ILE A 56 7.80 11.48 16.65
CA ILE A 56 7.99 12.86 17.15
C ILE A 56 9.46 13.27 17.11
N SER A 57 10.37 12.39 17.52
CA SER A 57 11.81 12.67 17.42
C SER A 57 12.25 12.82 15.97
N SER A 58 11.72 11.98 15.08
CA SER A 58 12.01 12.06 13.64
C SER A 58 11.57 13.40 13.04
N ILE A 59 10.33 13.83 13.31
CA ILE A 59 9.80 15.14 12.89
C ILE A 59 10.65 16.29 13.44
N ALA A 60 10.99 16.26 14.74
CA ALA A 60 11.77 17.32 15.36
C ALA A 60 13.16 17.46 14.74
N VAL A 61 13.86 16.33 14.53
CA VAL A 61 15.20 16.32 13.93
C VAL A 61 15.17 16.81 12.49
N ASN A 62 14.26 16.29 11.66
CA ASN A 62 14.19 16.70 10.26
C ASN A 62 13.77 18.17 10.08
N TYR A 63 12.84 18.66 10.90
CA TYR A 63 12.50 20.08 10.89
C TYR A 63 13.71 20.95 11.30
N ALA A 64 14.44 20.57 12.35
CA ALA A 64 15.63 21.29 12.79
C ALA A 64 16.74 21.28 11.72
N VAL A 65 16.95 20.14 11.04
CA VAL A 65 17.90 20.02 9.92
C VAL A 65 17.56 21.01 8.81
N VAL A 66 16.31 21.07 8.38
CA VAL A 66 15.86 22.00 7.32
C VAL A 66 15.94 23.46 7.80
N TYR A 67 15.58 23.75 9.04
CA TYR A 67 15.70 25.07 9.63
C TYR A 67 17.16 25.58 9.63
N ILE A 68 18.11 24.75 10.10
CA ILE A 68 19.54 25.06 10.10
C ILE A 68 20.07 25.21 8.66
N MET A 69 19.62 24.33 7.75
CA MET A 69 19.98 24.37 6.33
C MET A 69 19.61 25.70 5.67
N ARG A 70 18.44 26.26 6.01
CA ARG A 70 17.98 27.57 5.53
C ARG A 70 18.74 28.72 6.18
N ARG A 71 18.93 28.65 7.50
CA ARG A 71 19.60 29.72 8.27
C ARG A 71 21.09 29.88 7.91
N TYR A 72 21.75 28.77 7.57
CA TYR A 72 23.19 28.73 7.28
C TYR A 72 23.47 28.08 5.91
N PRO A 73 23.38 28.84 4.80
CA PRO A 73 23.56 28.29 3.45
C PRO A 73 24.90 27.57 3.21
N GLY A 74 25.97 27.97 3.90
CA GLY A 74 27.27 27.30 3.84
C GLY A 74 27.28 25.87 4.40
N ARG A 75 26.27 25.49 5.19
CA ARG A 75 26.12 24.16 5.80
C ARG A 75 25.14 23.25 5.06
N LYS A 76 24.60 23.66 3.90
CA LYS A 76 23.55 22.91 3.19
C LYS A 76 23.88 21.43 2.95
N LYS A 77 25.09 21.14 2.45
CA LYS A 77 25.54 19.77 2.19
C LYS A 77 25.66 18.93 3.46
N PHE A 78 26.15 19.53 4.55
CA PHE A 78 26.23 18.87 5.85
C PHE A 78 24.84 18.57 6.40
N CYS A 79 23.91 19.53 6.33
CA CYS A 79 22.54 19.34 6.80
C CYS A 79 21.82 18.24 6.01
N LEU A 80 21.99 18.22 4.67
CA LEU A 80 21.47 17.15 3.82
C LEU A 80 22.03 15.79 4.27
N ALA A 81 23.35 15.68 4.41
CA ALA A 81 23.99 14.43 4.83
C ALA A 81 23.51 13.99 6.22
N ALA A 82 23.40 14.92 7.17
CA ALA A 82 22.93 14.64 8.53
C ALA A 82 21.49 14.14 8.55
N GLY A 83 20.58 14.78 7.81
CA GLY A 83 19.18 14.34 7.70
C GLY A 83 19.07 12.96 7.06
N LEU A 84 19.76 12.73 5.93
CA LEU A 84 19.75 11.43 5.26
C LEU A 84 20.35 10.32 6.13
N VAL A 85 21.47 10.57 6.83
CA VAL A 85 22.07 9.59 7.73
C VAL A 85 21.15 9.28 8.90
N PHE A 86 20.46 10.28 9.45
CA PHE A 86 19.49 10.08 10.52
C PHE A 86 18.29 9.24 10.05
N ASP A 87 17.67 9.61 8.94
CA ASP A 87 16.50 8.93 8.39
C ASP A 87 16.79 7.49 7.96
N ILE A 88 17.87 7.29 7.19
CA ILE A 88 18.30 5.96 6.75
C ILE A 88 18.82 5.16 7.94
N GLY A 89 19.50 5.78 8.90
CA GLY A 89 19.99 5.13 10.11
C GLY A 89 18.85 4.63 11.00
N MET A 90 17.78 5.42 11.15
CA MET A 90 16.58 5.01 11.87
C MET A 90 15.90 3.82 11.17
N LEU A 91 15.73 3.89 9.86
CA LEU A 91 15.17 2.79 9.07
C LEU A 91 16.06 1.53 9.15
N PHE A 92 17.38 1.69 9.11
CA PHE A 92 18.33 0.59 9.28
C PHE A 92 18.21 -0.07 10.65
N TYR A 93 18.19 0.71 11.72
CA TYR A 93 18.07 0.20 13.08
C TYR A 93 16.78 -0.60 13.28
N PHE A 94 15.63 -0.04 12.92
CA PHE A 94 14.34 -0.68 13.18
C PHE A 94 13.96 -1.77 12.17
N LYS A 95 14.36 -1.65 10.89
CA LYS A 95 13.93 -2.57 9.83
C LYS A 95 15.00 -3.57 9.39
N TYR A 96 16.27 -3.17 9.34
CA TYR A 96 17.32 -3.97 8.68
C TYR A 96 18.39 -4.54 9.62
N PHE A 97 18.45 -4.11 10.88
CA PHE A 97 19.54 -4.45 11.78
C PHE A 97 19.64 -5.96 12.04
N ASP A 98 18.52 -6.62 12.31
CA ASP A 98 18.47 -8.06 12.55
C ASP A 98 18.79 -8.86 11.27
N PHE A 99 18.30 -8.42 10.10
CA PHE A 99 18.69 -9.02 8.82
C PHE A 99 20.19 -8.87 8.56
N PHE A 100 20.78 -7.71 8.86
CA PHE A 100 22.22 -7.48 8.77
C PHE A 100 23.00 -8.41 9.69
N LEU A 101 22.61 -8.52 10.97
CA LEU A 101 23.25 -9.44 11.92
C LEU A 101 23.16 -10.90 11.47
N THR A 102 22.01 -11.32 10.95
CA THR A 102 21.83 -12.68 10.42
C THR A 102 22.83 -12.99 9.31
N ASN A 103 23.03 -12.07 8.37
CA ASN A 103 23.99 -12.26 7.27
C ASN A 103 25.45 -12.19 7.77
N VAL A 104 25.78 -11.29 8.71
CA VAL A 104 27.12 -11.21 9.30
C VAL A 104 27.46 -12.49 10.06
N ASN A 105 26.54 -13.00 10.87
CA ASN A 105 26.70 -14.26 11.59
C ASN A 105 26.91 -15.42 10.60
N ALA A 106 26.14 -15.48 9.51
CA ALA A 106 26.27 -16.53 8.50
C ALA A 106 27.61 -16.46 7.72
N VAL A 107 28.07 -15.27 7.35
CA VAL A 107 29.29 -15.09 6.53
C VAL A 107 30.56 -15.24 7.35
N PHE A 108 30.59 -14.68 8.55
CA PHE A 108 31.79 -14.66 9.40
C PHE A 108 31.77 -15.74 10.49
N ASN A 109 30.74 -16.59 10.51
CA ASN A 109 30.50 -17.61 11.53
C ASN A 109 30.52 -17.01 12.96
N LEU A 110 29.93 -15.84 13.11
CA LEU A 110 29.78 -15.12 14.38
C LEU A 110 28.44 -15.47 15.04
N SER A 111 28.30 -15.16 16.33
CA SER A 111 27.12 -15.45 17.14
C SER A 111 26.56 -14.20 17.82
N PHE A 112 26.47 -13.08 17.10
CA PHE A 112 25.81 -11.89 17.63
C PHE A 112 24.35 -12.18 17.95
N THR A 113 23.91 -11.82 19.16
CA THR A 113 22.53 -11.98 19.59
C THR A 113 21.61 -11.03 18.82
N MET A 114 20.54 -11.59 18.27
CA MET A 114 19.47 -10.84 17.60
C MET A 114 18.77 -9.92 18.59
N ARG A 115 18.44 -8.69 18.16
CA ARG A 115 17.79 -7.72 19.03
C ARG A 115 16.27 -7.80 18.99
N ASN A 116 15.70 -8.48 17.99
CA ASN A 116 14.25 -8.65 17.78
C ASN A 116 13.53 -7.30 17.91
N ILE A 117 14.05 -6.30 17.20
CA ILE A 117 13.59 -4.92 17.32
C ILE A 117 12.18 -4.85 16.74
N VAL A 118 11.21 -4.37 17.54
CA VAL A 118 9.84 -4.23 17.07
C VAL A 118 9.77 -3.04 16.11
N LEU A 119 9.35 -3.31 14.87
CA LEU A 119 9.25 -2.33 13.80
C LEU A 119 8.12 -1.32 14.10
N PRO A 120 8.40 0.00 14.18
CA PRO A 120 7.36 1.00 14.26
C PRO A 120 6.53 0.99 12.99
N LEU A 121 5.22 0.83 13.14
CA LEU A 121 4.30 0.81 12.02
C LEU A 121 4.45 2.10 11.18
N GLY A 122 4.42 2.02 9.86
CA GLY A 122 4.53 3.19 8.98
C GLY A 122 5.90 3.88 8.93
N ILE A 123 6.95 3.38 9.61
CA ILE A 123 8.30 3.98 9.59
C ILE A 123 8.82 4.19 8.18
N SER A 124 8.64 3.21 7.31
CA SER A 124 9.02 3.29 5.91
C SER A 124 8.38 4.47 5.16
N PHE A 125 7.12 4.81 5.44
CA PHE A 125 6.41 5.89 4.76
C PHE A 125 6.81 7.26 5.27
N PHE A 126 6.77 7.48 6.59
CA PHE A 126 7.14 8.79 7.12
C PHE A 126 8.64 9.08 6.94
N THR A 127 9.51 8.06 6.90
CA THR A 127 10.93 8.25 6.55
C THR A 127 11.07 8.71 5.10
N PHE A 128 10.29 8.16 4.15
CA PHE A 128 10.33 8.63 2.76
C PHE A 128 9.84 10.07 2.61
N GLN A 129 8.77 10.45 3.32
CA GLN A 129 8.30 11.83 3.31
C GLN A 129 9.34 12.81 3.87
N GLN A 130 10.03 12.42 4.94
CA GLN A 130 11.06 13.27 5.55
C GLN A 130 12.32 13.36 4.67
N ILE A 131 12.78 12.25 4.07
CA ILE A 131 13.84 12.27 3.07
C ILE A 131 13.47 13.19 1.91
N SER A 132 12.24 13.07 1.37
CA SER A 132 11.79 13.94 0.28
C SER A 132 11.85 15.41 0.67
N TYR A 133 11.38 15.75 1.87
CA TYR A 133 11.38 17.12 2.37
C TYR A 133 12.79 17.69 2.57
N VAL A 134 13.72 16.91 3.14
CA VAL A 134 15.12 17.34 3.35
C VAL A 134 15.84 17.52 2.01
N VAL A 135 15.62 16.63 1.05
CA VAL A 135 16.22 16.72 -0.29
C VAL A 135 15.66 17.91 -1.07
N ASP A 136 14.35 18.12 -1.04
CA ASP A 136 13.70 19.24 -1.72
C ASP A 136 14.10 20.58 -1.07
N ALA A 137 14.26 20.62 0.26
CA ALA A 137 14.82 21.78 0.96
C ALA A 137 16.27 22.09 0.55
N TYR A 138 17.09 21.06 0.34
CA TYR A 138 18.46 21.24 -0.17
C TYR A 138 18.46 21.86 -1.58
N HIS A 139 17.52 21.46 -2.43
CA HIS A 139 17.32 22.03 -3.77
C HIS A 139 16.64 23.40 -3.78
N GLY A 140 16.12 23.86 -2.64
CA GLY A 140 15.39 25.13 -2.54
C GLY A 140 13.96 25.05 -3.07
N GLU A 141 13.37 23.85 -3.10
CA GLU A 141 12.01 23.58 -3.58
C GLU A 141 10.96 23.68 -2.45
N THR A 142 11.36 24.02 -1.22
CA THR A 142 10.46 24.12 -0.05
C THR A 142 10.30 25.57 0.41
N ASP A 143 9.06 25.96 0.73
CA ASP A 143 8.72 27.26 1.32
C ASP A 143 9.05 27.32 2.82
N ASP A 144 9.00 28.51 3.43
CA ASP A 144 9.23 28.67 4.88
C ASP A 144 8.07 28.15 5.73
N GLU A 145 8.03 26.83 5.88
CA GLU A 145 6.97 26.12 6.58
C GLU A 145 7.06 26.20 8.11
N SER A 146 5.90 26.42 8.74
CA SER A 146 5.81 26.35 10.20
C SER A 146 6.01 24.90 10.68
N PHE A 147 6.51 24.73 11.91
CA PHE A 147 6.67 23.40 12.51
C PHE A 147 5.34 22.64 12.54
N LEU A 148 4.23 23.34 12.79
CA LEU A 148 2.90 22.74 12.85
C LEU A 148 2.45 22.23 11.48
N ASP A 149 2.66 22.99 10.40
CA ASP A 149 2.30 22.56 9.05
C ASP A 149 3.11 21.35 8.62
N TYR A 150 4.41 21.35 8.92
CA TYR A 150 5.29 20.22 8.68
C TYR A 150 4.88 18.97 9.50
N ALA A 151 4.57 19.14 10.79
CA ALA A 151 4.15 18.04 11.65
C ALA A 151 2.82 17.43 11.17
N VAL A 152 1.84 18.26 10.77
CA VAL A 152 0.58 17.76 10.18
C VAL A 152 0.85 17.05 8.86
N PHE A 153 1.73 17.59 8.00
CA PHE A 153 2.13 16.92 6.75
C PHE A 153 2.64 15.49 6.99
N VAL A 154 3.60 15.32 7.91
CA VAL A 154 4.17 13.99 8.21
C VAL A 154 3.15 13.08 8.89
N THR A 155 2.33 13.61 9.81
CA THR A 155 1.47 12.78 10.65
C THR A 155 0.09 12.51 10.07
N PHE A 156 -0.34 13.21 9.01
CA PHE A 156 -1.73 13.14 8.53
C PHE A 156 -2.22 11.70 8.39
N PHE A 157 -3.08 11.29 9.32
CA PHE A 157 -3.37 9.88 9.58
C PHE A 157 -3.89 9.06 8.38
N PRO A 158 -4.61 9.63 7.39
CA PRO A 158 -5.06 8.86 6.23
C PRO A 158 -3.89 8.27 5.44
N GLN A 159 -2.78 9.01 5.34
CA GLN A 159 -1.60 8.55 4.58
C GLN A 159 -0.55 7.83 5.42
N LEU A 160 -0.52 8.06 6.73
CA LEU A 160 0.63 7.80 7.59
C LEU A 160 1.16 6.37 7.58
N ILE A 161 0.27 5.37 7.62
CA ILE A 161 0.70 3.97 7.78
C ILE A 161 1.04 3.31 6.44
N ALA A 162 0.08 3.33 5.50
CA ALA A 162 0.20 2.65 4.21
C ALA A 162 -0.52 3.40 3.08
N GLY A 163 -0.72 4.72 3.21
CA GLY A 163 -1.44 5.47 2.20
C GLY A 163 -0.54 5.90 1.03
N PRO A 164 -1.09 6.70 0.11
CA PRO A 164 -0.31 7.33 -0.96
C PRO A 164 0.88 8.10 -0.39
N ILE A 165 2.07 7.96 -0.99
CA ILE A 165 3.25 8.75 -0.59
C ILE A 165 3.10 10.16 -1.18
N VAL A 166 2.70 11.11 -0.33
CA VAL A 166 2.47 12.51 -0.70
C VAL A 166 3.70 13.35 -0.42
N THR A 167 3.98 14.30 -1.32
CA THR A 167 5.07 15.26 -1.18
C THR A 167 4.60 16.55 -0.51
N HIS A 168 5.55 17.35 -0.01
CA HIS A 168 5.21 18.55 0.76
C HIS A 168 4.46 19.60 -0.09
N ASP A 169 4.80 19.71 -1.37
CA ASP A 169 4.19 20.60 -2.36
C ASP A 169 2.77 20.18 -2.74
N GLU A 170 2.41 18.91 -2.52
CA GLU A 170 1.05 18.41 -2.72
C GLU A 170 0.15 18.74 -1.51
N LEU A 171 0.60 18.50 -0.27
CA LEU A 171 -0.28 18.56 0.91
C LEU A 171 -0.23 19.89 1.68
N ILE A 172 0.96 20.48 1.88
CA ILE A 172 1.09 21.65 2.74
C ILE A 172 0.32 22.88 2.22
N PRO A 173 0.33 23.18 0.90
CA PRO A 173 -0.50 24.25 0.37
C PRO A 173 -2.00 24.05 0.67
N GLN A 174 -2.48 22.81 0.65
CA GLN A 174 -3.88 22.48 0.98
C GLN A 174 -4.19 22.69 2.47
N ILE A 175 -3.23 22.43 3.37
CA ILE A 175 -3.36 22.69 4.82
C ILE A 175 -3.46 24.20 5.11
N LYS A 176 -2.75 25.03 4.33
CA LYS A 176 -2.73 26.49 4.48
C LYS A 176 -3.92 27.20 3.86
N ASP A 177 -4.55 26.60 2.86
CA ASP A 177 -5.67 27.18 2.12
C ASP A 177 -6.93 27.34 3.00
N GLU A 178 -7.26 28.58 3.32
CA GLU A 178 -8.44 28.93 4.14
C GLU A 178 -9.76 28.53 3.48
N SER A 179 -9.82 28.46 2.15
CA SER A 179 -11.05 28.06 1.44
C SER A 179 -11.45 26.61 1.73
N ARG A 180 -10.47 25.76 2.10
CA ARG A 180 -10.66 24.34 2.41
C ARG A 180 -11.04 24.06 3.87
N GLN A 181 -10.99 25.08 4.73
CA GLN A 181 -11.23 24.92 6.16
C GLN A 181 -12.72 24.84 6.54
N ARG A 182 -13.62 25.01 5.56
CA ARG A 182 -15.07 24.88 5.75
C ARG A 182 -15.57 23.52 5.24
N PRO A 183 -16.58 22.91 5.89
CA PRO A 183 -17.19 21.69 5.38
C PRO A 183 -17.69 21.87 3.94
N ASP A 184 -17.28 20.98 3.04
CA ASP A 184 -17.85 20.84 1.70
C ASP A 184 -18.60 19.51 1.65
N TYR A 185 -19.93 19.59 1.55
CA TYR A 185 -20.80 18.41 1.53
C TYR A 185 -20.61 17.54 0.28
N GLY A 186 -20.16 18.13 -0.83
CA GLY A 186 -19.80 17.41 -2.04
C GLY A 186 -18.56 16.56 -1.79
N ASN A 187 -17.51 17.13 -1.19
CA ASN A 187 -16.30 16.41 -0.81
C ASN A 187 -16.57 15.35 0.27
N LEU A 188 -17.39 15.66 1.28
CA LEU A 188 -17.79 14.70 2.32
C LEU A 188 -18.51 13.49 1.72
N SER A 189 -19.49 13.74 0.86
CA SER A 189 -20.27 12.67 0.21
C SER A 189 -19.40 11.82 -0.74
N LYS A 190 -18.58 12.46 -1.58
CA LYS A 190 -17.60 11.76 -2.43
C LYS A 190 -16.63 10.93 -1.59
N GLY A 191 -16.14 11.52 -0.50
CA GLY A 191 -15.24 10.84 0.44
C GLY A 191 -15.87 9.58 1.04
N LEU A 192 -17.15 9.65 1.44
CA LEU A 192 -17.91 8.50 1.97
C LEU A 192 -18.11 7.40 0.92
N MET A 193 -18.41 7.77 -0.33
CA MET A 193 -18.55 6.80 -1.43
C MET A 193 -17.24 6.08 -1.73
N ILE A 194 -16.13 6.82 -1.79
CA ILE A 194 -14.79 6.27 -2.02
C ILE A 194 -14.37 5.38 -0.83
N PHE A 195 -14.61 5.84 0.41
CA PHE A 195 -14.34 5.06 1.62
C PHE A 195 -15.12 3.75 1.65
N ALA A 196 -16.41 3.77 1.29
CA ALA A 196 -17.24 2.58 1.20
C ALA A 196 -16.74 1.59 0.14
N ALA A 197 -16.33 2.08 -1.03
CA ALA A 197 -15.72 1.24 -2.07
C ALA A 197 -14.41 0.59 -1.59
N GLY A 198 -13.58 1.34 -0.86
CA GLY A 198 -12.38 0.81 -0.22
C GLY A 198 -12.70 -0.27 0.83
N MET A 199 -13.66 -0.01 1.73
CA MET A 199 -14.14 -0.99 2.71
C MET A 199 -14.61 -2.29 2.04
N PHE A 200 -15.39 -2.19 0.95
CA PHE A 200 -15.86 -3.36 0.21
C PHE A 200 -14.72 -4.16 -0.41
N LYS A 201 -13.74 -3.49 -1.02
CA LYS A 201 -12.54 -4.14 -1.57
C LYS A 201 -11.74 -4.86 -0.48
N LYS A 202 -11.61 -4.31 0.73
CA LYS A 202 -10.89 -4.95 1.83
C LYS A 202 -11.68 -6.12 2.41
N VAL A 203 -12.85 -5.82 2.97
CA VAL A 203 -13.59 -6.74 3.84
C VAL A 203 -14.24 -7.87 3.03
N ILE A 204 -14.77 -7.58 1.84
CA ILE A 204 -15.50 -8.57 1.05
C ILE A 204 -14.56 -9.28 0.07
N ILE A 205 -13.69 -8.54 -0.62
CA ILE A 205 -12.85 -9.13 -1.68
C ILE A 205 -11.52 -9.65 -1.13
N ALA A 206 -10.70 -8.76 -0.55
CA ALA A 206 -9.34 -9.10 -0.18
C ALA A 206 -9.28 -10.13 0.97
N ASP A 207 -10.09 -9.97 2.01
CA ASP A 207 -10.07 -10.88 3.16
C ASP A 207 -10.56 -12.28 2.79
N THR A 208 -11.52 -12.40 1.87
CA THR A 208 -11.98 -13.71 1.33
C THR A 208 -10.85 -14.44 0.60
N PHE A 209 -10.11 -13.76 -0.29
CA PHE A 209 -8.92 -14.37 -0.90
C PHE A 209 -7.81 -14.63 0.13
N GLY A 210 -7.69 -13.77 1.14
CA GLY A 210 -6.69 -13.91 2.19
C GLY A 210 -6.81 -15.18 2.99
N GLY A 211 -8.03 -15.63 3.32
CA GLY A 211 -8.23 -16.90 4.02
C GLY A 211 -7.61 -18.10 3.31
N ILE A 212 -7.67 -18.13 1.97
CA ILE A 212 -7.10 -19.23 1.16
C ILE A 212 -5.59 -19.12 1.05
N VAL A 213 -5.10 -17.89 0.93
CA VAL A 213 -3.66 -17.65 0.92
C VAL A 213 -3.04 -18.09 2.24
N ASP A 214 -3.66 -17.74 3.36
CA ASP A 214 -3.14 -18.09 4.67
C ASP A 214 -3.17 -19.61 4.88
N TRP A 215 -4.26 -20.29 4.50
CA TRP A 215 -4.32 -21.75 4.48
C TRP A 215 -3.22 -22.39 3.62
N GLY A 216 -3.03 -21.89 2.39
CA GLY A 216 -2.05 -22.48 1.45
C GLY A 216 -0.60 -22.27 1.88
N PHE A 217 -0.30 -21.17 2.56
CA PHE A 217 1.04 -20.89 3.08
C PHE A 217 1.29 -21.47 4.48
N GLU A 218 0.26 -21.92 5.19
CA GLU A 218 0.38 -22.66 6.46
C GLU A 218 0.98 -24.05 6.24
N ASP A 219 0.51 -24.79 5.21
CA ASP A 219 1.11 -26.06 4.79
C ASP A 219 1.21 -26.19 3.26
N ILE A 220 2.27 -25.60 2.71
CA ILE A 220 2.59 -25.68 1.27
C ILE A 220 2.76 -27.14 0.82
N ALA A 221 3.20 -28.04 1.70
CA ALA A 221 3.43 -29.44 1.36
C ALA A 221 2.12 -30.26 1.24
N ALA A 222 1.02 -29.81 1.81
CA ALA A 222 -0.28 -30.48 1.66
C ALA A 222 -0.94 -30.19 0.32
N MET A 223 -0.61 -29.06 -0.33
CA MET A 223 -1.31 -28.61 -1.54
C MET A 223 -1.17 -29.56 -2.75
N SER A 224 -2.26 -29.69 -3.50
CA SER A 224 -2.23 -30.17 -4.88
C SER A 224 -1.69 -29.10 -5.85
N SER A 225 -1.51 -29.44 -7.14
CA SER A 225 -1.12 -28.44 -8.14
C SER A 225 -2.23 -27.43 -8.44
N ILE A 226 -3.49 -27.85 -8.44
CA ILE A 226 -4.61 -26.91 -8.58
C ILE A 226 -4.71 -26.01 -7.35
N ASP A 227 -4.54 -26.55 -6.14
CA ASP A 227 -4.56 -25.76 -4.91
C ASP A 227 -3.49 -24.66 -4.96
N ALA A 228 -2.25 -25.02 -5.32
CA ALA A 228 -1.16 -24.06 -5.47
C ALA A 228 -1.46 -22.98 -6.53
N PHE A 229 -2.11 -23.34 -7.64
CA PHE A 229 -2.53 -22.37 -8.66
C PHE A 229 -3.61 -21.42 -8.13
N LEU A 230 -4.63 -21.95 -7.45
CA LEU A 230 -5.70 -21.15 -6.85
C LEU A 230 -5.17 -20.23 -5.75
N VAL A 231 -4.25 -20.71 -4.91
CA VAL A 231 -3.57 -19.91 -3.87
C VAL A 231 -2.73 -18.79 -4.50
N MET A 232 -1.96 -19.08 -5.56
CA MET A 232 -1.19 -18.06 -6.29
C MET A 232 -2.10 -16.97 -6.85
N PHE A 233 -3.18 -17.36 -7.52
CA PHE A 233 -4.11 -16.41 -8.12
C PHE A 233 -4.90 -15.64 -7.05
N SER A 234 -5.27 -16.30 -5.94
CA SER A 234 -5.87 -15.65 -4.77
C SER A 234 -4.96 -14.60 -4.18
N TYR A 235 -3.67 -14.89 -4.03
CA TYR A 235 -2.71 -13.91 -3.51
C TYR A 235 -2.56 -12.70 -4.42
N THR A 236 -2.54 -12.90 -5.74
CA THR A 236 -2.57 -11.80 -6.72
C THR A 236 -3.81 -10.91 -6.53
N MET A 237 -4.99 -11.48 -6.28
CA MET A 237 -6.19 -10.68 -6.01
C MET A 237 -6.12 -10.01 -4.64
N GLN A 238 -5.74 -10.75 -3.59
CA GLN A 238 -5.61 -10.25 -2.22
C GLN A 238 -4.69 -9.03 -2.16
N ILE A 239 -3.44 -9.15 -2.65
CA ILE A 239 -2.46 -8.07 -2.53
C ILE A 239 -2.92 -6.79 -3.25
N TYR A 240 -3.58 -6.92 -4.41
CA TYR A 240 -4.12 -5.77 -5.11
C TYR A 240 -5.29 -5.15 -4.37
N PHE A 241 -6.31 -5.92 -4.03
CA PHE A 241 -7.53 -5.39 -3.44
C PHE A 241 -7.30 -4.87 -2.03
N ASP A 242 -6.44 -5.50 -1.23
CA ASP A 242 -6.08 -5.05 0.11
C ASP A 242 -5.41 -3.67 0.07
N PHE A 243 -4.42 -3.49 -0.80
CA PHE A 243 -3.65 -2.25 -0.87
C PHE A 243 -4.40 -1.13 -1.61
N SER A 244 -5.12 -1.49 -2.67
CA SER A 244 -6.09 -0.63 -3.36
C SER A 244 -7.15 -0.11 -2.40
N ALA A 245 -7.70 -0.99 -1.55
CA ALA A 245 -8.68 -0.63 -0.54
C ALA A 245 -8.15 0.38 0.48
N TYR A 246 -6.95 0.14 1.03
CA TYR A 246 -6.34 1.10 1.95
C TYR A 246 -6.16 2.46 1.27
N SER A 247 -5.63 2.47 0.04
CA SER A 247 -5.39 3.70 -0.72
C SER A 247 -6.70 4.46 -0.98
N ASP A 248 -7.77 3.75 -1.37
CA ASP A 248 -9.09 4.35 -1.58
C ASP A 248 -9.67 4.89 -0.27
N MET A 249 -9.62 4.14 0.83
CA MET A 249 -10.08 4.63 2.13
C MET A 249 -9.31 5.90 2.55
N ALA A 250 -7.99 5.92 2.37
CA ALA A 250 -7.17 7.10 2.64
C ALA A 250 -7.60 8.30 1.79
N ILE A 251 -7.78 8.12 0.47
CA ILE A 251 -8.26 9.17 -0.45
C ILE A 251 -9.66 9.65 -0.06
N GLY A 252 -10.55 8.72 0.29
CA GLY A 252 -11.91 9.00 0.74
C GLY A 252 -11.91 9.87 2.00
N ILE A 253 -11.14 9.50 3.01
CA ILE A 253 -10.97 10.30 4.24
C ILE A 253 -10.33 11.65 3.93
N GLY A 254 -9.28 11.69 3.09
CA GLY A 254 -8.66 12.94 2.62
C GLY A 254 -9.71 13.90 2.05
N ARG A 255 -10.58 13.40 1.16
CA ARG A 255 -11.69 14.17 0.59
C ARG A 255 -12.64 14.68 1.68
N MET A 256 -12.97 13.88 2.70
CA MET A 256 -13.80 14.36 3.82
C MET A 256 -13.17 15.54 4.58
N PHE A 257 -11.83 15.64 4.60
CA PHE A 257 -11.07 16.77 5.16
C PHE A 257 -10.78 17.89 4.13
N ASN A 258 -11.35 17.82 2.93
CA ASN A 258 -11.06 18.71 1.79
C ASN A 258 -9.60 18.67 1.30
N PHE A 259 -8.89 17.56 1.56
CA PHE A 259 -7.55 17.30 1.03
C PHE A 259 -7.60 16.29 -0.11
N GLU A 260 -6.86 16.57 -1.16
CA GLU A 260 -6.72 15.71 -2.32
C GLU A 260 -5.44 14.90 -2.19
N LEU A 261 -5.59 13.60 -1.95
CA LEU A 261 -4.48 12.65 -1.97
C LEU A 261 -4.35 12.01 -3.36
N PRO A 262 -3.12 11.74 -3.84
CA PRO A 262 -2.89 11.14 -5.14
C PRO A 262 -3.34 9.68 -5.18
N ALA A 263 -3.76 9.21 -6.35
CA ALA A 263 -4.08 7.81 -6.56
C ALA A 263 -2.81 6.94 -6.54
N ASN A 264 -2.90 5.75 -5.95
CA ASN A 264 -1.78 4.81 -5.88
C ASN A 264 -1.88 3.69 -6.93
N PHE A 265 -3.08 3.40 -7.45
CA PHE A 265 -3.32 2.34 -8.42
C PHE A 265 -4.15 2.78 -9.62
N ASN A 266 -3.84 2.25 -10.80
CA ASN A 266 -4.60 2.47 -12.03
C ASN A 266 -4.75 1.18 -12.85
N SER A 267 -5.59 0.26 -12.37
CA SER A 267 -5.88 -1.04 -13.01
C SER A 267 -4.62 -1.78 -13.50
N PRO A 268 -3.66 -2.11 -12.60
CA PRO A 268 -2.35 -2.64 -12.96
C PRO A 268 -2.40 -3.98 -13.69
N TYR A 269 -3.41 -4.81 -13.45
CA TYR A 269 -3.55 -6.11 -14.10
C TYR A 269 -4.08 -6.04 -15.54
N LYS A 270 -4.39 -4.84 -16.06
CA LYS A 270 -4.68 -4.61 -17.48
C LYS A 270 -3.41 -4.39 -18.32
N SER A 271 -2.22 -4.36 -17.69
CA SER A 271 -0.96 -4.03 -18.35
C SER A 271 -0.51 -5.07 -19.37
N TYR A 272 -0.05 -4.60 -20.52
CA TYR A 272 0.53 -5.43 -21.57
C TYR A 272 2.05 -5.59 -21.42
N SER A 273 2.71 -4.82 -20.56
CA SER A 273 4.14 -4.95 -20.30
C SER A 273 4.48 -4.70 -18.84
N ILE A 274 5.65 -5.18 -18.41
CA ILE A 274 6.15 -4.91 -17.05
C ILE A 274 6.41 -3.41 -16.80
N ILE A 275 6.77 -2.66 -17.85
CA ILE A 275 6.93 -1.19 -17.76
C ILE A 275 5.58 -0.52 -17.51
N GLU A 276 4.53 -0.96 -18.21
CA GLU A 276 3.17 -0.44 -18.00
C GLU A 276 2.63 -0.82 -16.62
N PHE A 277 2.91 -2.04 -16.15
CA PHE A 277 2.51 -2.50 -14.81
C PHE A 277 3.00 -1.55 -13.72
N TRP A 278 4.30 -1.22 -13.71
CA TRP A 278 4.89 -0.31 -12.72
C TRP A 278 4.46 1.16 -12.88
N ARG A 279 3.86 1.54 -14.00
CA ARG A 279 3.20 2.86 -14.14
C ARG A 279 1.80 2.89 -13.53
N ARG A 280 1.23 1.74 -13.21
CA ARG A 280 -0.14 1.55 -12.71
C ARG A 280 -0.21 0.96 -11.31
N TRP A 281 0.87 0.34 -10.84
CA TRP A 281 1.01 -0.27 -9.52
C TRP A 281 1.84 0.64 -8.61
N HIS A 282 1.34 0.92 -7.41
CA HIS A 282 2.00 1.71 -6.38
C HIS A 282 2.67 3.00 -6.93
N MET A 283 1.89 3.78 -7.69
CA MET A 283 2.38 4.90 -8.51
C MET A 283 3.14 5.94 -7.71
N THR A 284 2.75 6.21 -6.46
CA THR A 284 3.42 7.20 -5.61
C THR A 284 4.80 6.74 -5.16
N LEU A 285 4.99 5.43 -4.93
CA LEU A 285 6.31 4.86 -4.64
C LEU A 285 7.20 4.93 -5.88
N THR A 286 6.68 4.55 -7.06
CA THR A 286 7.43 4.68 -8.31
C THR A 286 7.84 6.13 -8.57
N ARG A 287 6.95 7.10 -8.32
CA ARG A 287 7.27 8.54 -8.39
C ARG A 287 8.41 8.91 -7.43
N PHE A 288 8.33 8.49 -6.17
CA PHE A 288 9.38 8.73 -5.17
C PHE A 288 10.73 8.15 -5.61
N LEU A 289 10.79 6.85 -5.91
CA LEU A 289 12.02 6.17 -6.34
C LEU A 289 12.60 6.80 -7.60
N THR A 290 11.75 7.27 -8.51
CA THR A 290 12.19 7.96 -9.73
C THR A 290 12.80 9.33 -9.40
N LYS A 291 12.13 10.16 -8.59
CA LYS A 291 12.59 11.51 -8.22
C LYS A 291 13.87 11.47 -7.38
N TYR A 292 13.91 10.64 -6.33
CA TYR A 292 14.96 10.71 -5.31
C TYR A 292 16.10 9.69 -5.47
N ILE A 293 15.96 8.70 -6.36
CA ILE A 293 17.02 7.70 -6.61
C ILE A 293 17.42 7.67 -8.08
N TYR A 294 16.47 7.45 -8.99
CA TYR A 294 16.78 7.26 -10.41
C TYR A 294 17.41 8.49 -11.08
N PHE A 295 16.79 9.68 -10.93
CA PHE A 295 17.32 10.90 -11.53
C PHE A 295 18.67 11.33 -10.94
N PRO A 296 18.89 11.33 -9.61
CA PRO A 296 20.20 11.60 -9.01
C PRO A 296 21.34 10.69 -9.53
N LEU A 297 21.04 9.42 -9.86
CA LEU A 297 22.01 8.48 -10.45
C LEU A 297 22.35 8.77 -11.93
N GLY A 298 21.76 9.82 -12.52
CA GLY A 298 21.94 10.26 -13.90
C GLY A 298 20.79 9.85 -14.84
N GLY A 299 19.75 9.20 -14.32
CA GLY A 299 18.59 8.75 -15.08
C GLY A 299 18.97 7.96 -16.33
N SER A 300 18.38 8.32 -17.47
CA SER A 300 18.72 7.78 -18.80
C SER A 300 19.78 8.58 -19.57
N ARG A 301 20.40 9.60 -18.96
CA ARG A 301 21.26 10.57 -19.68
C ARG A 301 22.71 10.11 -19.84
N LYS A 302 23.15 9.12 -19.06
CA LYS A 302 24.55 8.64 -19.02
C LYS A 302 24.77 7.33 -19.82
N GLY A 303 24.00 7.14 -20.90
CA GLY A 303 24.11 5.98 -21.80
C GLY A 303 23.30 4.75 -21.35
N ASN A 304 23.25 3.76 -22.25
CA ASN A 304 22.39 2.56 -22.08
C ASN A 304 22.81 1.70 -20.89
N ILE A 305 24.11 1.41 -20.73
CA ILE A 305 24.61 0.58 -19.62
C ILE A 305 24.24 1.20 -18.27
N ARG A 306 24.49 2.50 -18.09
CA ARG A 306 24.15 3.22 -16.86
C ARG A 306 22.64 3.22 -16.61
N THR A 307 21.83 3.30 -17.67
CA THR A 307 20.37 3.21 -17.57
C THR A 307 19.93 1.86 -16.99
N TYR A 308 20.48 0.75 -17.50
CA TYR A 308 20.17 -0.59 -16.98
C TYR A 308 20.63 -0.77 -15.52
N VAL A 309 21.83 -0.30 -15.19
CA VAL A 309 22.33 -0.32 -13.81
C VAL A 309 21.43 0.50 -12.88
N ASN A 310 21.01 1.70 -13.30
CA ASN A 310 20.12 2.56 -12.53
C ASN A 310 18.74 1.90 -12.31
N ILE A 311 18.20 1.21 -13.33
CA ILE A 311 16.95 0.44 -13.21
C ILE A 311 17.11 -0.67 -12.16
N MET A 312 18.20 -1.46 -12.24
CA MET A 312 18.46 -2.52 -11.28
C MET A 312 18.59 -1.99 -9.85
N ILE A 313 19.31 -0.88 -9.65
CA ILE A 313 19.45 -0.24 -8.33
C ILE A 313 18.09 0.16 -7.79
N VAL A 314 17.24 0.83 -8.59
CA VAL A 314 15.91 1.25 -8.17
C VAL A 314 15.06 0.06 -7.72
N PHE A 315 15.07 -1.05 -8.46
CA PHE A 315 14.30 -2.22 -8.11
C PHE A 315 14.86 -3.02 -6.92
N LEU A 316 16.19 -3.07 -6.76
CA LEU A 316 16.80 -3.68 -5.58
C LEU A 316 16.49 -2.88 -4.32
N VAL A 317 16.57 -1.54 -4.40
CA VAL A 317 16.15 -0.66 -3.30
C VAL A 317 14.66 -0.81 -3.02
N SER A 318 13.82 -0.92 -4.05
CA SER A 318 12.38 -1.19 -3.91
C SER A 318 12.12 -2.52 -3.18
N GLY A 319 12.81 -3.60 -3.58
CA GLY A 319 12.73 -4.89 -2.90
C GLY A 319 13.14 -4.78 -1.43
N LEU A 320 14.32 -4.25 -1.14
CA LEU A 320 14.78 -4.04 0.25
C LEU A 320 13.80 -3.19 1.07
N TRP A 321 13.24 -2.15 0.46
CA TRP A 321 12.25 -1.30 1.12
C TRP A 321 11.00 -2.06 1.55
N HIS A 322 10.55 -3.03 0.75
CA HIS A 322 9.41 -3.87 1.12
C HIS A 322 9.70 -4.76 2.32
N GLY A 323 10.90 -5.32 2.47
CA GLY A 323 11.21 -6.11 3.65
C GLY A 323 12.65 -6.60 3.74
N ALA A 324 13.04 -7.00 4.95
CA ALA A 324 14.40 -7.40 5.29
C ALA A 324 14.60 -8.92 5.12
N ALA A 325 14.34 -9.43 3.91
CA ALA A 325 14.52 -10.84 3.57
C ALA A 325 15.04 -11.02 2.14
N TRP A 326 15.72 -12.13 1.89
CA TRP A 326 16.26 -12.46 0.56
C TRP A 326 15.18 -12.66 -0.50
N THR A 327 13.97 -13.07 -0.10
CA THR A 327 12.79 -13.15 -0.98
C THR A 327 12.49 -11.79 -1.63
N PHE A 328 12.51 -10.70 -0.86
CA PHE A 328 12.30 -9.36 -1.40
C PHE A 328 13.45 -8.87 -2.29
N VAL A 329 14.71 -9.21 -1.96
CA VAL A 329 15.87 -8.89 -2.81
C VAL A 329 15.76 -9.59 -4.17
N ILE A 330 15.40 -10.88 -4.17
CA ILE A 330 15.20 -11.66 -5.40
C ILE A 330 14.01 -11.10 -6.18
N TRP A 331 12.90 -10.79 -5.52
CA TRP A 331 11.74 -10.15 -6.14
C TRP A 331 12.12 -8.84 -6.84
N GLY A 332 12.87 -7.96 -6.16
CA GLY A 332 13.38 -6.72 -6.75
C GLY A 332 14.28 -7.00 -7.96
N ALA A 333 15.24 -7.92 -7.82
CA ALA A 333 16.14 -8.29 -8.91
C ALA A 333 15.38 -8.80 -10.15
N LEU A 334 14.36 -9.64 -9.97
CA LEU A 334 13.53 -10.17 -11.06
C LEU A 334 12.75 -9.06 -11.77
N HIS A 335 12.13 -8.13 -11.03
CA HIS A 335 11.42 -7.01 -11.64
C HIS A 335 12.36 -6.04 -12.36
N GLY A 336 13.54 -5.77 -11.80
CA GLY A 336 14.58 -4.98 -12.45
C GLY A 336 15.05 -5.64 -13.76
N ALA A 337 15.34 -6.94 -13.71
CA ALA A 337 15.76 -7.70 -14.88
C ALA A 337 14.66 -7.73 -15.96
N ALA A 338 13.41 -7.98 -15.57
CA ALA A 338 12.27 -7.94 -16.49
C ALA A 338 12.11 -6.56 -17.14
N GLN A 339 12.31 -5.47 -16.40
CA GLN A 339 12.25 -4.12 -16.96
C GLN A 339 13.41 -3.85 -17.94
N CYS A 340 14.62 -4.33 -17.62
CA CYS A 340 15.77 -4.27 -18.52
C CYS A 340 15.51 -5.06 -19.82
N VAL A 341 15.02 -6.29 -19.71
CA VAL A 341 14.71 -7.15 -20.87
C VAL A 341 13.60 -6.52 -21.73
N ASN A 342 12.51 -6.06 -21.11
CA ASN A 342 11.42 -5.43 -21.84
C ASN A 342 11.88 -4.14 -22.56
N ARG A 343 12.81 -3.37 -21.96
CA ARG A 343 13.43 -2.21 -22.61
C ARG A 343 14.34 -2.62 -23.77
N ALA A 344 15.16 -3.64 -23.62
CA ALA A 344 16.11 -4.09 -24.64
C ALA A 344 15.41 -4.67 -25.88
N PHE A 345 14.31 -5.40 -25.67
CA PHE A 345 13.53 -6.05 -26.72
C PHE A 345 12.20 -5.35 -27.00
N LYS A 346 12.10 -4.05 -26.74
CA LYS A 346 10.85 -3.29 -26.84
C LYS A 346 10.14 -3.52 -28.18
N THR A 347 10.86 -3.34 -29.29
CA THR A 347 10.29 -3.47 -30.64
C THR A 347 9.80 -4.89 -30.93
N GLN A 348 10.53 -5.91 -30.49
CA GLN A 348 10.17 -7.31 -30.67
C GLN A 348 8.96 -7.68 -29.80
N TYR A 349 8.92 -7.16 -28.58
CA TYR A 349 7.83 -7.38 -27.64
C TYR A 349 6.53 -6.73 -28.12
N GLU A 350 6.60 -5.49 -28.63
CA GLU A 350 5.46 -4.75 -29.18
C GLU A 350 4.86 -5.41 -30.44
N ARG A 351 5.63 -6.24 -31.16
CA ARG A 351 5.14 -7.04 -32.30
C ARG A 351 4.30 -8.26 -31.89
N LEU A 352 4.38 -8.70 -30.64
CA LEU A 352 3.56 -9.81 -30.15
C LEU A 352 2.08 -9.38 -30.10
N HIS A 353 1.15 -10.32 -30.33
CA HIS A 353 -0.27 -10.04 -30.15
C HIS A 353 -0.55 -9.62 -28.70
N LYS A 354 -1.46 -8.66 -28.48
CA LYS A 354 -1.77 -8.11 -27.14
C LYS A 354 -2.14 -9.18 -26.12
N ALA A 355 -2.83 -10.24 -26.54
CA ALA A 355 -3.17 -11.36 -25.66
C ALA A 355 -1.91 -12.05 -25.10
N PHE A 356 -0.89 -12.30 -25.94
CA PHE A 356 0.37 -12.89 -25.48
C PHE A 356 1.16 -11.94 -24.59
N GLN A 357 1.21 -10.64 -24.93
CA GLN A 357 1.83 -9.62 -24.08
C GLN A 357 1.21 -9.61 -22.68
N TRP A 358 -0.12 -9.64 -22.62
CA TRP A 358 -0.87 -9.68 -21.37
C TRP A 358 -0.61 -10.97 -20.59
N VAL A 359 -0.70 -12.15 -21.21
CA VAL A 359 -0.44 -13.44 -20.54
C VAL A 359 0.99 -13.50 -19.99
N LEU A 360 1.98 -13.05 -20.75
CA LEU A 360 3.37 -13.01 -20.29
C LEU A 360 3.55 -12.06 -19.10
N THR A 361 2.98 -10.86 -19.17
CA THR A 361 3.07 -9.87 -18.09
C THR A 361 2.34 -10.38 -16.84
N PHE A 362 1.06 -10.75 -16.98
CA PHE A 362 0.24 -11.21 -15.88
C PHE A 362 0.79 -12.49 -15.25
N GLY A 363 1.23 -13.46 -16.05
CA GLY A 363 1.87 -14.68 -15.57
C GLY A 363 3.16 -14.41 -14.80
N PHE A 364 4.03 -13.52 -15.32
CA PHE A 364 5.23 -13.09 -14.59
C PHE A 364 4.89 -12.46 -13.24
N ILE A 365 3.89 -11.58 -13.19
CA ILE A 365 3.43 -10.94 -11.94
C ILE A 365 2.92 -11.97 -10.92
N ASN A 366 2.13 -12.96 -11.35
CA ASN A 366 1.63 -14.00 -10.44
C ASN A 366 2.79 -14.80 -9.81
N VAL A 367 3.79 -15.18 -10.61
CA VAL A 367 4.96 -15.91 -10.10
C VAL A 367 5.79 -15.06 -9.16
N THR A 368 6.05 -13.78 -9.48
CA THR A 368 6.83 -12.93 -8.58
C THR A 368 6.08 -12.63 -7.29
N TRP A 369 4.74 -12.60 -7.29
CA TRP A 369 3.97 -12.47 -6.06
C TRP A 369 4.16 -13.64 -5.08
N ILE A 370 4.35 -14.88 -5.54
CA ILE A 370 4.71 -15.99 -4.65
C ILE A 370 6.03 -15.73 -3.93
N ILE A 371 7.02 -15.19 -4.65
CA ILE A 371 8.32 -14.81 -4.07
C ILE A 371 8.12 -13.73 -3.01
N PHE A 372 7.21 -12.77 -3.25
CA PHE A 372 6.91 -11.71 -2.30
C PHE A 372 6.18 -12.20 -1.03
N ARG A 373 5.30 -13.21 -1.15
CA ARG A 373 4.52 -13.75 -0.01
C ARG A 373 5.28 -14.75 0.86
N ALA A 374 6.21 -15.48 0.27
CA ALA A 374 6.91 -16.57 0.93
C ALA A 374 7.81 -16.07 2.08
N SER A 375 7.79 -16.80 3.19
CA SER A 375 8.63 -16.51 4.37
C SER A 375 10.10 -16.85 4.15
N SER A 376 10.39 -17.78 3.24
CA SER A 376 11.76 -18.22 2.94
C SER A 376 11.95 -18.62 1.47
N ILE A 377 13.22 -18.71 1.04
CA ILE A 377 13.57 -19.26 -0.29
C ILE A 377 13.16 -20.74 -0.40
N SER A 378 13.18 -21.48 0.70
CA SER A 378 12.75 -22.87 0.74
C SER A 378 11.26 -23.00 0.42
N ASP A 379 10.43 -22.11 0.98
CA ASP A 379 8.99 -22.07 0.72
C ASP A 379 8.71 -21.73 -0.74
N VAL A 380 9.45 -20.79 -1.33
CA VAL A 380 9.36 -20.47 -2.77
C VAL A 380 9.62 -21.73 -3.61
N LYS A 381 10.71 -22.47 -3.31
CA LYS A 381 11.06 -23.70 -4.04
C LYS A 381 9.98 -24.76 -3.88
N LEU A 382 9.47 -24.95 -2.66
CA LEU A 382 8.42 -25.92 -2.38
C LEU A 382 7.13 -25.56 -3.12
N PHE A 383 6.73 -24.29 -3.10
CA PHE A 383 5.53 -23.82 -3.79
C PHE A 383 5.62 -24.01 -5.31
N ILE A 384 6.75 -23.64 -5.92
CA ILE A 384 7.00 -23.87 -7.35
C ILE A 384 6.98 -25.37 -7.67
N ASN A 385 7.54 -26.22 -6.80
CA ASN A 385 7.49 -27.67 -6.98
C ASN A 385 6.04 -28.19 -6.96
N ARG A 386 5.19 -27.65 -6.09
CA ARG A 386 3.77 -28.02 -6.00
C ARG A 386 2.97 -27.61 -7.23
N LEU A 387 3.24 -26.44 -7.80
CA LEU A 387 2.65 -26.02 -9.07
C LEU A 387 2.97 -26.99 -10.22
N LEU A 388 4.13 -27.65 -10.19
CA LEU A 388 4.62 -28.49 -11.29
C LEU A 388 4.41 -30.01 -11.09
N ARG A 389 4.13 -30.47 -9.86
CA ARG A 389 4.05 -31.91 -9.51
C ARG A 389 2.89 -32.68 -10.13
N GLY A 390 1.84 -31.99 -10.58
CA GLY A 390 0.58 -32.60 -11.03
C GLY A 390 -0.34 -32.96 -9.86
N GLY A 391 -1.66 -32.89 -10.10
CA GLY A 391 -2.70 -33.17 -9.11
C GLY A 391 -3.91 -32.27 -9.31
N MET A 392 -5.06 -32.85 -9.65
CA MET A 392 -6.28 -32.14 -10.02
C MET A 392 -7.34 -32.08 -8.91
N SER A 393 -7.00 -32.50 -7.69
CA SER A 393 -7.89 -32.42 -6.53
C SER A 393 -7.92 -30.99 -5.99
N ILE A 394 -9.11 -30.48 -5.68
CA ILE A 394 -9.28 -29.22 -4.97
C ILE A 394 -9.57 -29.55 -3.51
N SER A 395 -8.76 -28.99 -2.59
CA SER A 395 -8.95 -29.15 -1.15
C SER A 395 -10.27 -28.52 -0.69
N LEU A 396 -10.95 -29.16 0.27
CA LEU A 396 -12.30 -28.74 0.72
C LEU A 396 -12.26 -27.38 1.41
N GLU A 397 -11.16 -27.08 2.06
CA GLU A 397 -10.86 -25.84 2.78
C GLU A 397 -10.90 -24.63 1.84
N ILE A 398 -10.42 -24.77 0.60
CA ILE A 398 -10.47 -23.72 -0.43
C ILE A 398 -11.93 -23.41 -0.79
N GLY A 399 -12.76 -24.45 -0.96
CA GLY A 399 -14.19 -24.28 -1.25
C GLY A 399 -14.94 -23.60 -0.10
N GLY A 400 -14.63 -23.98 1.14
CA GLY A 400 -15.25 -23.44 2.35
C GLY A 400 -14.96 -21.95 2.58
N ALA A 401 -13.79 -21.47 2.18
CA ALA A 401 -13.40 -20.06 2.35
C ALA A 401 -14.27 -19.08 1.55
N PHE A 402 -14.94 -19.52 0.48
CA PHE A 402 -15.86 -18.71 -0.32
C PHE A 402 -17.34 -18.87 0.06
N GLY A 403 -17.65 -19.69 1.08
CA GLY A 403 -19.00 -19.84 1.64
C GLY A 403 -19.36 -18.69 2.58
N LEU A 404 -19.33 -17.45 2.09
CA LEU A 404 -19.70 -16.27 2.88
C LEU A 404 -21.14 -16.45 3.38
N LYS A 405 -21.37 -16.26 4.69
CA LYS A 405 -22.70 -16.43 5.29
C LYS A 405 -23.74 -15.52 4.61
N GLU A 406 -23.29 -14.38 4.15
CA GLU A 406 -24.07 -13.37 3.44
C GLU A 406 -24.47 -13.84 2.03
N LEU A 407 -23.60 -14.58 1.34
CA LEU A 407 -23.93 -15.19 0.05
C LEU A 407 -24.99 -16.28 0.24
N ASN A 408 -24.86 -17.12 1.26
CA ASN A 408 -25.85 -18.15 1.58
C ASN A 408 -27.24 -17.52 1.85
N LEU A 409 -27.27 -16.40 2.58
CA LEU A 409 -28.51 -15.67 2.86
C LEU A 409 -29.14 -15.10 1.58
N PHE A 410 -28.33 -14.61 0.64
CA PHE A 410 -28.80 -14.14 -0.66
C PHE A 410 -29.30 -15.28 -1.56
N GLU A 411 -28.61 -16.42 -1.55
CA GLU A 411 -29.00 -17.63 -2.28
C GLU A 411 -30.33 -18.19 -1.76
N ASP A 412 -30.53 -18.18 -0.44
CA ASP A 412 -31.79 -18.57 0.20
C ASP A 412 -32.93 -17.61 -0.15
N MET A 413 -32.67 -16.30 -0.17
CA MET A 413 -33.66 -15.30 -0.62
C MET A 413 -34.06 -15.47 -2.09
N LEU A 414 -33.14 -15.89 -2.94
CA LEU A 414 -33.40 -16.16 -4.36
C LEU A 414 -33.89 -17.59 -4.65
N HIS A 415 -34.01 -18.44 -3.61
CA HIS A 415 -34.38 -19.85 -3.72
C HIS A 415 -33.47 -20.68 -4.66
N ILE A 416 -32.19 -20.30 -4.73
CA ILE A 416 -31.18 -20.97 -5.58
C ILE A 416 -30.21 -21.86 -4.82
N SER A 417 -30.24 -21.87 -3.47
CA SER A 417 -29.32 -22.64 -2.62
C SER A 417 -29.29 -24.15 -2.98
N GLN A 418 -30.44 -24.71 -3.31
CA GLN A 418 -30.57 -26.10 -3.78
C GLN A 418 -29.79 -26.44 -5.07
N TYR A 419 -29.40 -25.44 -5.87
CA TYR A 419 -28.62 -25.62 -7.09
C TYR A 419 -27.13 -25.33 -6.86
N THR A 420 -26.82 -24.34 -6.04
CA THR A 420 -25.45 -23.96 -5.69
C THR A 420 -24.78 -25.03 -4.83
N ASP A 421 -25.50 -25.62 -3.87
CA ASP A 421 -25.01 -26.70 -3.00
C ASP A 421 -24.67 -28.00 -3.76
N LYS A 422 -25.26 -28.20 -4.93
CA LYS A 422 -25.01 -29.39 -5.77
C LYS A 422 -23.68 -29.33 -6.51
N ILE A 423 -23.12 -28.13 -6.70
CA ILE A 423 -21.88 -27.92 -7.46
C ILE A 423 -20.77 -27.55 -6.47
N LYS A 424 -19.87 -28.52 -6.19
CA LYS A 424 -18.71 -28.28 -5.33
C LYS A 424 -17.87 -27.11 -5.86
N GLY A 425 -17.67 -26.10 -5.03
CA GLY A 425 -16.88 -24.92 -5.39
C GLY A 425 -17.59 -23.93 -6.31
N PHE A 426 -18.93 -23.99 -6.46
CA PHE A 426 -19.68 -23.01 -7.24
C PHE A 426 -19.43 -21.57 -6.78
N ASN A 427 -19.57 -21.32 -5.48
CA ASN A 427 -19.37 -19.98 -4.90
C ASN A 427 -17.94 -19.48 -5.09
N MET A 428 -16.96 -20.36 -4.97
CA MET A 428 -15.57 -20.07 -5.32
C MET A 428 -15.43 -19.64 -6.79
N LEU A 429 -15.90 -20.44 -7.73
CA LEU A 429 -15.76 -20.16 -9.16
C LEU A 429 -16.49 -18.87 -9.56
N LEU A 430 -17.69 -18.66 -9.01
CA LEU A 430 -18.45 -17.43 -9.22
C LEU A 430 -17.69 -16.21 -8.66
N PHE A 431 -17.13 -16.32 -7.46
CA PHE A 431 -16.38 -15.23 -6.83
C PHE A 431 -15.11 -14.88 -7.61
N PHE A 432 -14.36 -15.89 -8.07
CA PHE A 432 -13.22 -15.68 -8.97
C PHE A 432 -13.65 -15.02 -10.28
N ALA A 433 -14.73 -15.50 -10.92
CA ALA A 433 -15.20 -14.97 -12.19
C ALA A 433 -15.65 -13.50 -12.05
N VAL A 434 -16.46 -13.18 -11.04
CA VAL A 434 -16.94 -11.82 -10.76
C VAL A 434 -15.78 -10.89 -10.44
N THR A 435 -14.86 -11.31 -9.57
CA THR A 435 -13.71 -10.48 -9.20
C THR A 435 -12.79 -10.24 -10.39
N PHE A 436 -12.46 -11.30 -11.15
CA PHE A 436 -11.59 -11.19 -12.31
C PHE A 436 -12.22 -10.31 -13.40
N PHE A 437 -13.54 -10.45 -13.64
CA PHE A 437 -14.28 -9.56 -14.51
C PHE A 437 -14.17 -8.11 -14.04
N ALA A 438 -14.35 -7.85 -12.74
CA ALA A 438 -14.26 -6.51 -12.18
C ALA A 438 -12.86 -5.90 -12.36
N VAL A 439 -11.80 -6.66 -12.09
CA VAL A 439 -10.41 -6.22 -12.28
C VAL A 439 -10.12 -5.78 -13.71
N LEU A 440 -10.66 -6.48 -14.70
CA LEU A 440 -10.39 -6.20 -16.11
C LEU A 440 -11.34 -5.19 -16.75
N ASN A 441 -12.58 -5.06 -16.26
CA ASN A 441 -13.61 -4.28 -16.95
C ASN A 441 -14.06 -3.04 -16.17
N CYS A 442 -14.05 -3.06 -14.84
CA CYS A 442 -14.48 -1.90 -14.07
C CYS A 442 -13.46 -0.75 -14.17
N ARG A 443 -13.98 0.48 -14.04
CA ARG A 443 -13.18 1.70 -13.92
C ARG A 443 -12.67 1.85 -12.50
N ASN A 444 -11.49 2.45 -12.35
CA ASN A 444 -10.93 2.73 -11.04
C ASN A 444 -11.79 3.78 -10.30
N VAL A 445 -11.75 3.78 -8.97
CA VAL A 445 -12.59 4.67 -8.14
C VAL A 445 -12.32 6.15 -8.43
N GLN A 446 -11.07 6.51 -8.72
CA GLN A 446 -10.70 7.87 -9.10
C GLN A 446 -11.21 8.33 -10.48
N GLU A 447 -11.59 7.40 -11.36
CA GLU A 447 -12.12 7.70 -12.71
C GLU A 447 -13.65 7.78 -12.72
N GLN A 448 -14.31 7.38 -11.64
CA GLN A 448 -15.76 7.35 -11.54
C GLN A 448 -16.31 8.75 -11.22
N GLU A 449 -17.39 9.13 -11.92
CA GLU A 449 -18.15 10.31 -11.56
C GLU A 449 -18.98 10.01 -10.30
N HIS A 450 -18.50 10.49 -9.15
CA HIS A 450 -19.21 10.39 -7.87
C HIS A 450 -20.36 11.39 -7.81
N LYS A 451 -21.40 11.16 -8.63
CA LYS A 451 -22.61 11.98 -8.66
C LYS A 451 -23.42 11.78 -7.38
N LEU A 452 -23.94 12.87 -6.85
CA LEU A 452 -24.88 12.85 -5.74
C LEU A 452 -26.25 12.40 -6.28
N SER A 453 -26.55 11.12 -6.17
CA SER A 453 -27.83 10.54 -6.56
C SER A 453 -28.33 9.62 -5.45
N ILE A 454 -29.66 9.45 -5.35
CA ILE A 454 -30.28 8.52 -4.39
C ILE A 454 -29.76 7.10 -4.62
N PHE A 455 -29.60 6.70 -5.88
CA PHE A 455 -29.05 5.40 -6.25
C PHE A 455 -27.65 5.16 -5.65
N ASN A 456 -26.74 6.12 -5.84
CA ASN A 456 -25.39 6.05 -5.30
C ASN A 456 -25.36 6.08 -3.78
N ALA A 457 -26.26 6.83 -3.15
CA ALA A 457 -26.41 6.84 -1.70
C ALA A 457 -26.87 5.46 -1.17
N VAL A 458 -27.88 4.86 -1.79
CA VAL A 458 -28.36 3.52 -1.41
C VAL A 458 -27.27 2.47 -1.57
N ILE A 459 -26.54 2.47 -2.69
CA ILE A 459 -25.41 1.54 -2.90
C ILE A 459 -24.34 1.72 -1.82
N THR A 460 -24.01 2.97 -1.50
CA THR A 460 -22.98 3.29 -0.49
C THR A 460 -23.42 2.79 0.89
N VAL A 461 -24.67 3.02 1.28
CA VAL A 461 -25.22 2.54 2.55
C VAL A 461 -25.25 1.02 2.61
N VAL A 462 -25.74 0.35 1.56
CA VAL A 462 -25.79 -1.11 1.50
C VAL A 462 -24.38 -1.70 1.59
N ALA A 463 -23.41 -1.14 0.85
CA ALA A 463 -22.03 -1.59 0.89
C ALA A 463 -21.41 -1.42 2.28
N LEU A 464 -21.62 -0.26 2.94
CA LEU A 464 -21.12 -0.03 4.29
C LEU A 464 -21.77 -0.96 5.31
N VAL A 465 -23.10 -1.11 5.28
CA VAL A 465 -23.82 -2.01 6.21
C VAL A 465 -23.33 -3.44 6.04
N TRP A 466 -23.18 -3.92 4.80
CA TRP A 466 -22.61 -5.24 4.53
C TRP A 466 -21.21 -5.36 5.14
N CYS A 467 -20.30 -4.43 4.80
CA CYS A 467 -18.94 -4.48 5.33
C CYS A 467 -18.90 -4.47 6.86
N ILE A 468 -19.72 -3.64 7.51
CA ILE A 468 -19.80 -3.51 8.97
C ILE A 468 -20.29 -4.82 9.61
N CYS A 469 -21.30 -5.46 9.02
CA CYS A 469 -21.78 -6.76 9.49
C CYS A 469 -20.73 -7.87 9.31
N SER A 470 -19.88 -7.77 8.28
CA SER A 470 -18.81 -8.74 7.99
C SER A 470 -17.50 -8.47 8.76
N LEU A 471 -17.44 -7.47 9.66
CA LEU A 471 -16.25 -7.19 10.49
C LEU A 471 -15.99 -8.24 11.61
N SER A 472 -16.62 -9.41 11.56
CA SER A 472 -16.55 -10.45 12.62
C SER A 472 -15.15 -11.00 12.90
N GLY A 473 -14.17 -10.71 12.05
CA GLY A 473 -12.74 -10.83 12.34
C GLY A 473 -11.99 -9.67 11.70
N VAL A 474 -11.59 -8.66 12.48
CA VAL A 474 -10.81 -7.53 11.96
C VAL A 474 -9.44 -8.04 11.50
N ALA A 475 -9.29 -8.28 10.20
CA ALA A 475 -8.01 -8.61 9.59
C ALA A 475 -7.15 -7.35 9.45
N THR A 476 -5.87 -7.48 9.81
CA THR A 476 -4.86 -6.44 9.52
C THR A 476 -4.70 -6.29 8.01
N PHE A 477 -4.30 -5.11 7.55
CA PHE A 477 -3.89 -4.94 6.16
C PHE A 477 -2.63 -5.76 5.91
N LEU A 478 -2.56 -6.45 4.78
CA LEU A 478 -1.43 -7.31 4.40
C LEU A 478 -0.12 -6.50 4.41
N TYR A 479 -0.20 -5.23 4.01
CA TYR A 479 0.93 -4.33 3.98
C TYR A 479 1.64 -4.17 5.34
N PHE A 480 0.95 -4.38 6.47
CA PHE A 480 1.52 -4.18 7.79
C PHE A 480 2.51 -5.29 8.18
N ASN A 481 2.54 -6.39 7.41
CA ASN A 481 3.43 -7.51 7.61
C ASN A 481 4.80 -7.33 6.92
N PHE A 482 5.02 -6.21 6.21
CA PHE A 482 6.21 -5.98 5.36
C PHE A 482 7.05 -4.76 5.79
#